data_AF-A0A3M0BWP1-F1
#
_entry.id   AF-A0A3M0BWP1-F1
#
_cell.length_a   1.000
_cell.length_b   1.000
_cell.length_c   1.000
_cell.angle_alpha   90.00
_cell.angle_beta   90.00
_cell.angle_gamma   90.00
#
_symmetry.space_group_name_H-M   'P 1'
#
loop_
_entity.id
_entity.type
_entity.pdbx_description
1 polymer ?
#
loop_
_entity_poly.entity_id
_entity_poly.type
_entity_poly.pdbx_seq_one_letter_code
_entity_poly.pdbx_strand_id
1 'polypeptide(L)' 'MSRMTQIIIALAAVVVLGGLIFLMTWDIPAPSEPVTKTLNNDRFPS' A
#
# COMPACT_ATOMS: atom_id res chain seq x y z
N MET A 1 -7.26 19.56 -24.42
CA MET A 1 -7.82 18.53 -23.52
C MET A 1 -9.25 18.92 -23.16
N SER A 2 -10.17 17.96 -23.07
CA SER A 2 -11.53 18.29 -22.60
C SER A 2 -11.52 18.66 -21.12
N ARG A 3 -12.49 19.46 -20.66
CA ARG A 3 -12.65 19.79 -19.22
C ARG A 3 -12.70 18.52 -18.37
N MET A 4 -13.35 17.47 -18.87
CA MET A 4 -13.41 16.17 -18.21
C MET A 4 -12.03 15.53 -18.06
N THR A 5 -11.19 15.56 -19.10
CA THR A 5 -9.81 15.06 -19.04
C THR A 5 -8.99 15.81 -17.99
N GLN A 6 -9.14 17.13 -17.89
CA GLN A 6 -8.43 17.94 -16.90
C GLN A 6 -8.86 17.61 -15.47
N ILE A 7 -10.17 17.42 -15.24
CA ILE A 7 -10.71 17.02 -13.94
C ILE A 7 -10.15 15.66 -13.51
N ILE A 8 -10.12 14.69 -14.42
CA ILE A 8 -9.59 13.35 -14.13
C ILE A 8 -8.10 13.41 -13.74
N ILE A 9 -7.31 14.19 -14.49
CA ILE A 9 -5.88 14.37 -14.19
C ILE A 9 -5.69 15.04 -12.82
N ALA A 10 -6.45 16.09 -12.53
CA ALA A 10 -6.38 16.78 -11.24
C ALA A 10 -6.76 15.84 -10.08
N LEU A 11 -7.83 15.05 -10.25
CA LEU A 11 -8.25 14.07 -9.24
C LEU A 11 -7.17 13.00 -9.02
N ALA A 12 -6.59 12.46 -10.09
CA ALA A 12 -5.50 11.50 -10.00
C ALA A 12 -4.29 12.08 -9.26
N ALA A 13 -3.93 13.33 -9.54
CA ALA A 13 -2.84 14.01 -8.84
C ALA A 13 -3.13 14.17 -7.34
N VAL A 14 -4.36 14.52 -6.97
CA VAL A 14 -4.78 14.61 -5.55
C VAL A 14 -4.67 13.25 -4.86
N VAL A 15 -5.12 12.17 -5.50
CA VAL A 15 -5.02 10.81 -4.92
C VAL A 15 -3.57 10.39 -4.73
N VAL A 16 -2.71 10.62 -5.73
CA VAL A 16 -1.29 10.26 -5.66
C VAL A 16 -0.59 11.05 -4.57
N LEU A 17 -0.74 12.38 -4.56
CA LEU A 17 -0.09 13.24 -3.56
C LEU A 17 -0.61 12.96 -2.15
N GLY A 18 -1.92 12.83 -1.99
CA GLY A 18 -2.53 12.49 -0.71
C GLY A 18 -2.07 11.11 -0.19
N GLY A 19 -2.00 10.11 -1.08
CA GLY A 19 -1.49 8.78 -0.75
C GLY A 19 -0.02 8.78 -0.36
N LEU A 20 0.82 9.56 -1.06
CA LEU A 20 2.24 9.71 -0.73
C LEU A 20 2.42 10.36 0.65
N ILE A 21 1.72 11.47 0.92
CA ILE A 21 1.79 12.15 2.21
C ILE A 21 1.32 11.22 3.33
N PHE A 22 0.18 10.55 3.12
CA PHE A 22 -0.34 9.56 4.08
C PHE A 22 0.71 8.50 4.39
N LEU A 23 1.29 7.85 3.38
CA LEU A 23 2.33 6.83 3.55
C LEU A 23 3.59 7.35 4.24
N MET A 24 4.03 8.59 3.94
CA MET A 24 5.19 9.21 4.59
C MET A 24 4.95 9.45 6.09
N THR A 25 3.72 9.75 6.47
CA THR A 25 3.34 10.05 7.86
C THR A 25 2.80 8.84 8.62
N TRP A 26 2.57 7.72 7.93
CA TRP A 26 1.93 6.57 8.54
C TRP A 26 2.91 5.82 9.44
N ASP A 27 2.70 5.94 10.75
CA ASP A 27 3.36 5.10 11.74
C ASP A 27 2.66 3.73 11.79
N ILE A 28 3.24 2.74 11.11
CA ILE A 28 2.70 1.38 11.06
C ILE A 28 2.91 0.74 12.44
N PRO A 29 1.84 0.42 13.19
CA PRO A 29 2.01 -0.15 14.51
C PRO A 29 2.65 -1.53 14.43
N ALA A 30 3.40 -1.90 15.46
CA ALA A 30 3.90 -3.25 15.61
C ALA A 30 2.74 -4.27 15.56
N PRO A 31 2.96 -5.50 15.06
CA PRO A 31 1.97 -6.56 15.13
C PRO A 31 1.46 -6.73 16.57
N SER A 32 0.14 -6.81 16.74
CA SER A 32 -0.48 -6.95 18.08
C SER A 32 -0.09 -8.24 18.79
N GLU A 33 0.30 -9.27 18.02
CA GLU A 33 0.71 -10.57 18.53
C GLU A 33 1.84 -11.17 17.68
N PRO A 34 2.77 -11.93 18.28
CA PRO A 34 3.76 -12.71 17.53
C PRO A 34 3.09 -13.74 16.64
N VAL A 35 3.43 -13.74 15.35
CA VAL A 35 2.91 -14.73 14.40
C VAL A 35 3.92 -15.86 14.21
N THR A 36 3.67 -17.02 14.82
CA THR A 36 4.45 -18.23 14.55
C THR A 36 4.00 -18.84 13.22
N LYS A 37 4.85 -18.80 12.20
CA LYS A 37 4.62 -19.48 10.92
C LYS A 37 5.25 -20.87 10.97
N THR A 38 4.44 -21.92 10.88
CA THR A 38 4.95 -23.28 10.62
C THR A 38 5.26 -23.39 9.13
N LEU A 39 6.52 -23.67 8.81
CA LEU A 39 6.96 -23.85 7.43
C LEU A 39 6.68 -25.29 7.02
N ASN A 40 5.82 -25.49 6.02
CA ASN A 40 5.50 -26.85 5.57
C ASN A 40 6.79 -27.51 5.02
N ASN A 41 7.16 -28.65 5.62
CA ASN A 41 8.32 -29.45 5.25
C ASN A 41 8.22 -30.03 3.83
N ASP A 42 7.00 -30.20 3.30
CA ASP A 42 6.74 -30.63 1.91
C ASP A 42 7.32 -29.68 0.86
N ARG A 43 7.72 -28.46 1.27
CA ARG A 43 8.31 -27.44 0.39
C ARG A 43 9.84 -27.53 0.26
N PHE A 44 10.48 -28.44 0.99
CA PHE A 44 11.92 -28.63 0.94
C PHE A 44 12.25 -29.97 0.27
N PRO A 45 12.65 -29.98 -1.01
CA PRO A 45 13.13 -31.19 -1.66
C PRO A 45 14.46 -31.65 -1.05
N SER A 46 14.60 -32.97 -0.89
CA SER A 46 15.79 -33.67 -0.39
C SER A 46 16.82 -33.92 -1.48
#